data_AF-A0A259AI15-F1
#
_entry.id   AF-A0A259AI15-F1
#
_cell.length_a   1.000
_cell.length_b   1.000
_cell.length_c   1.000
_cell.angle_alpha   90.00
_cell.angle_beta   90.00
_cell.angle_gamma   90.00
#
_symmetry.space_group_name_H-M   'P 1'
#
loop_
_entity.id
_entity.type
_entity.pdbx_description
1 polymer ?
#
loop_
_entity_poly.entity_id
_entity_poly.type
_entity_poly.pdbx_seq_one_letter_code
_entity_poly.pdbx_strand_id
1 'polypeptide(L)'
;MAGVGRKRHGGAGFSAAAGLVRTGIAAAMVAGLAFPAQALLAPHYYEQARREAASVIVIAVRAVTSPSEGFGTCRVTGQVKAVERGAAHAVGQDITLAVPCRKAGAQPPLGGTIYQDVDALRATPFGRAYLDAQGALALSQYEMLKTWP
;
A
#
# COMPACT_ATOMS: atom_id res chain seq x y z
N MET A 1 28.10 -18.66 -68.37
CA MET A 1 27.11 -17.79 -67.69
C MET A 1 27.39 -17.82 -66.20
N ALA A 2 27.05 -16.73 -65.51
CA ALA A 2 27.67 -16.21 -64.28
C ALA A 2 27.70 -17.12 -63.03
N GLY A 3 28.63 -16.81 -62.13
CA GLY A 3 28.65 -17.32 -60.75
C GLY A 3 29.76 -16.68 -59.91
N VAL A 4 29.52 -15.45 -59.44
CA VAL A 4 30.39 -14.70 -58.51
C VAL A 4 30.25 -15.26 -57.09
N GLY A 5 31.36 -15.48 -56.38
CA GLY A 5 31.38 -15.84 -54.96
C GLY A 5 32.64 -15.34 -54.27
N ARG A 6 32.48 -14.30 -53.43
CA ARG A 6 33.51 -13.47 -52.79
C ARG A 6 33.88 -14.03 -51.41
N LYS A 7 35.16 -14.15 -51.06
CA LYS A 7 35.66 -14.04 -49.67
C LYS A 7 37.13 -13.60 -49.64
N ARG A 8 37.37 -12.43 -49.04
CA ARG A 8 38.68 -11.89 -48.67
C ARG A 8 38.78 -11.90 -47.16
N HIS A 9 39.89 -12.39 -46.61
CA HIS A 9 40.45 -11.90 -45.35
C HIS A 9 41.98 -12.04 -45.42
N GLY A 10 42.65 -10.97 -45.83
CA GLY A 10 43.96 -10.60 -45.27
C GLY A 10 43.69 -9.64 -44.10
N GLY A 11 44.53 -9.46 -43.11
CA GLY A 11 45.91 -9.87 -42.90
C GLY A 11 46.50 -8.96 -41.83
N ALA A 12 47.77 -9.22 -41.50
CA ALA A 12 48.69 -8.39 -40.73
C ALA A 12 48.45 -8.26 -39.22
N GLY A 13 49.34 -8.93 -38.48
CA GLY A 13 49.67 -8.55 -37.11
C GLY A 13 50.49 -7.27 -37.07
N PHE A 14 50.56 -6.67 -35.88
CA PHE A 14 51.58 -5.71 -35.52
C PHE A 14 52.09 -6.01 -34.10
N SER A 15 53.41 -5.85 -33.99
CA SER A 15 54.28 -6.24 -32.89
C SER A 15 54.02 -5.54 -31.56
N ALA A 16 54.46 -6.26 -30.53
CA ALA A 16 54.60 -5.82 -29.15
C ALA A 16 55.74 -4.81 -28.92
N ALA A 17 55.54 -3.94 -27.93
CA ALA A 17 56.49 -3.35 -26.97
C ALA A 17 55.82 -2.07 -26.44
N ALA A 18 55.83 -1.67 -25.17
CA ALA A 18 56.40 -2.14 -23.93
C ALA A 18 55.66 -1.34 -22.81
N GLY A 19 55.62 -1.86 -21.59
CA GLY A 19 55.14 -1.06 -20.45
C GLY A 19 54.63 -1.90 -19.29
N LEU A 20 55.54 -2.30 -18.41
CA LEU A 20 55.23 -2.79 -17.07
C LEU A 20 54.40 -1.75 -16.31
N VAL A 21 53.25 -2.14 -15.74
CA VAL A 21 52.98 -2.13 -14.28
C VAL A 21 51.82 -3.10 -14.04
N ARG A 22 52.13 -4.24 -13.43
CA ARG A 22 51.17 -5.15 -12.79
C ARG A 22 50.64 -4.46 -11.53
N THR A 23 49.33 -4.32 -11.36
CA THR A 23 48.53 -4.92 -10.25
C THR A 23 47.15 -4.25 -10.13
N GLY A 24 46.09 -5.06 -10.17
CA GLY A 24 44.92 -4.87 -9.32
C GLY A 24 43.77 -4.00 -9.84
N ILE A 25 42.89 -4.56 -10.67
CA ILE A 25 41.48 -4.16 -10.65
C ILE A 25 40.91 -4.69 -9.33
N ALA A 26 40.59 -3.81 -8.38
CA ALA A 26 39.76 -4.17 -7.24
C ALA A 26 38.83 -2.99 -6.91
N ALA A 27 37.56 -3.21 -7.21
CA ALA A 27 36.44 -2.32 -6.95
C ALA A 27 36.48 -1.77 -5.52
N ALA A 28 36.60 -0.44 -5.39
CA ALA A 28 36.25 0.23 -4.15
C ALA A 28 34.74 0.10 -3.98
N MET A 29 34.36 -0.86 -3.14
CA MET A 29 33.00 -1.18 -2.73
C MET A 29 32.26 0.10 -2.35
N VAL A 30 31.28 0.49 -3.18
CA VAL A 30 30.15 1.29 -2.71
C VAL A 30 29.39 0.39 -1.74
N ALA A 31 29.79 0.41 -0.47
CA ALA A 31 29.00 -0.11 0.62
C ALA A 31 27.77 0.80 0.77
N GLY A 32 26.82 0.62 -0.15
CA GLY A 32 25.50 1.21 -0.06
C GLY A 32 24.91 0.74 1.25
N LEU A 33 24.70 1.68 2.17
CA LEU A 33 23.91 1.49 3.35
C LEU A 33 22.51 1.09 2.87
N ALA A 34 22.26 -0.21 2.77
CA ALA A 34 20.93 -0.78 2.57
C ALA A 34 20.13 -0.58 3.86
N PHE A 35 19.78 0.68 4.15
CA PHE A 35 18.74 0.95 5.11
C PHE A 35 17.48 0.26 4.58
N PRO A 36 16.77 -0.53 5.40
CA PRO A 36 15.47 -1.01 5.00
C PRO A 36 14.64 0.23 4.65
N ALA A 37 14.17 0.30 3.40
CA ALA A 37 13.21 1.31 3.00
C ALA A 37 11.93 1.05 3.80
N GLN A 38 11.85 1.64 4.99
CA GLN A 38 10.65 1.65 5.81
C GLN A 38 9.67 2.58 5.09
N ALA A 39 8.99 2.04 4.08
CA ALA A 39 8.13 2.81 3.20
C ALA A 39 6.79 3.06 3.89
N LEU A 40 6.80 3.98 4.86
CA LEU A 40 5.57 4.62 5.29
C LEU A 40 5.04 5.44 4.10
N LEU A 41 3.79 5.21 3.71
CA LEU A 41 3.17 6.00 2.65
C LEU A 41 3.05 7.46 3.12
N ALA A 42 3.40 8.41 2.25
CA ALA A 42 3.38 9.82 2.60
C ALA A 42 1.94 10.31 2.89
N PRO A 43 1.75 11.25 3.86
CA PRO A 43 0.43 11.69 4.30
C PRO A 43 -0.53 12.16 3.19
N HIS A 44 0.01 12.84 2.16
CA HIS A 44 -0.78 13.39 1.07
C HIS A 44 -1.55 12.32 0.27
N TYR A 45 -1.08 11.07 0.22
CA TYR A 45 -1.80 9.98 -0.45
C TYR A 45 -3.08 9.59 0.30
N TYR A 46 -3.05 9.60 1.64
CA TYR A 46 -4.24 9.31 2.43
C TYR A 46 -5.29 10.43 2.32
N GLU A 47 -4.84 11.69 2.32
CA GLU A 47 -5.72 12.82 2.08
C GLU A 47 -6.33 12.79 0.68
N GLN A 48 -5.51 12.44 -0.32
CA GLN A 48 -5.97 12.25 -1.69
C GLN A 48 -7.02 11.14 -1.77
N ALA A 49 -6.79 9.99 -1.13
CA ALA A 49 -7.77 8.92 -1.05
C ALA A 49 -9.10 9.36 -0.41
N ARG A 50 -9.06 10.19 0.65
CA ARG A 50 -10.29 10.77 1.22
C ARG A 50 -11.00 11.70 0.24
N ARG A 51 -10.25 12.56 -0.46
CA ARG A 51 -10.82 13.49 -1.44
C ARG A 51 -11.46 12.75 -2.61
N GLU A 52 -10.80 11.71 -3.10
CA GLU A 52 -11.19 10.94 -4.30
C GLU A 52 -12.15 9.78 -4.03
N ALA A 53 -12.42 9.44 -2.76
CA ALA A 53 -13.32 8.32 -2.43
C ALA A 53 -14.69 8.48 -3.12
N ALA A 54 -15.12 7.46 -3.86
CA ALA A 54 -16.38 7.48 -4.61
C ALA A 54 -17.60 7.68 -3.69
N SER A 55 -17.57 7.16 -2.47
CA SER A 55 -18.61 7.39 -1.46
C SER A 55 -18.01 7.70 -0.10
N VAL A 56 -18.73 8.48 0.71
CA VAL A 56 -18.40 8.73 2.12
C VAL A 56 -19.67 8.53 2.92
N ILE A 57 -19.61 7.60 3.86
CA ILE A 57 -20.76 7.24 4.71
C ILE A 57 -20.38 7.33 6.18
N VAL A 58 -21.36 7.63 7.01
CA VAL A 58 -21.26 7.47 8.46
C VAL A 58 -22.15 6.32 8.89
N ILE A 59 -21.61 5.41 9.67
CA ILE A 59 -22.31 4.26 10.22
C ILE A 59 -22.43 4.36 11.73
N ALA A 60 -23.54 3.89 12.29
CA ALA A 60 -23.60 3.49 13.69
C ALA A 60 -23.03 2.08 13.81
N VAL A 61 -21.94 1.93 14.56
CA VAL A 61 -21.25 0.66 14.76
C VAL A 61 -22.10 -0.19 15.71
N ARG A 62 -22.37 -1.44 15.31
CA ARG A 62 -23.13 -2.40 16.12
C ARG A 62 -22.26 -3.56 16.60
N ALA A 63 -21.36 -4.04 15.75
CA ALA A 63 -20.51 -5.17 16.08
C ALA A 63 -19.16 -5.06 15.37
N VAL A 64 -18.11 -5.55 16.03
CA VAL A 64 -16.76 -5.65 15.47
C VAL A 64 -16.22 -7.06 15.71
N THR A 65 -16.01 -7.80 14.62
CA THR A 65 -15.33 -9.09 14.66
C THR A 65 -13.85 -8.90 14.41
N SER A 66 -13.02 -9.37 15.35
CA SER A 66 -11.56 -9.28 15.26
C SER A 66 -10.98 -10.29 14.26
N PRO A 67 -9.80 -10.04 13.68
CA PRO A 67 -9.08 -11.03 12.88
C PRO A 67 -8.67 -12.24 13.73
N SER A 68 -8.47 -13.39 13.09
CA SER A 68 -7.95 -14.59 13.74
C SER A 68 -6.54 -14.37 14.27
N GLU A 69 -5.68 -13.78 13.46
CA GLU A 69 -4.29 -13.44 13.77
C GLU A 69 -4.16 -12.19 14.67
N GLY A 70 -2.92 -11.79 14.97
CA GLY A 70 -2.62 -10.57 15.73
C GLY A 70 -3.07 -9.29 15.02
N PHE A 71 -3.09 -9.27 13.70
CA PHE A 71 -3.57 -8.16 12.87
C PHE A 71 -4.17 -8.71 11.57
N GLY A 72 -4.96 -7.88 10.87
CA GLY A 72 -5.62 -8.26 9.63
C GLY A 72 -6.85 -7.42 9.39
N THR A 73 -7.95 -8.05 8.97
CA THR A 73 -9.22 -7.38 8.68
C THR A 73 -10.23 -7.61 9.80
N CYS A 74 -10.67 -6.54 10.43
CA CYS A 74 -11.89 -6.53 11.24
C CYS A 74 -13.11 -6.45 10.33
N ARG A 75 -14.18 -7.17 10.71
CA ARG A 75 -15.51 -6.93 10.14
C ARG A 75 -16.25 -5.98 11.06
N VAL A 76 -16.48 -4.75 10.60
CA VAL A 76 -17.25 -3.73 11.32
C VAL A 76 -18.64 -3.70 10.72
N THR A 77 -19.61 -4.22 11.46
CA THR A 77 -21.02 -4.26 11.06
C THR A 77 -21.79 -3.15 11.73
N GLY A 78 -22.65 -2.49 10.98
CA GLY A 78 -23.42 -1.35 11.44
C GLY A 78 -24.54 -0.97 10.50
N GLN A 79 -25.11 0.20 10.74
CA GLN A 79 -26.14 0.78 9.89
C GLN A 79 -25.74 2.18 9.46
N VAL A 80 -25.94 2.49 8.18
CA VAL A 80 -25.68 3.82 7.61
C VAL A 80 -26.61 4.84 8.27
N LYS A 81 -26.02 5.86 8.90
CA LYS A 81 -26.73 7.01 9.49
C LYS A 81 -26.72 8.22 8.57
N ALA A 82 -25.68 8.39 7.78
CA ALA A 82 -25.62 9.40 6.74
C ALA A 82 -24.78 8.97 5.55
N VAL A 83 -25.12 9.55 4.41
CA VAL A 83 -24.35 9.50 3.18
C VAL A 83 -23.87 10.91 2.92
N GLU A 84 -22.59 11.18 3.24
CA GLU A 84 -21.96 12.49 3.05
C GLU A 84 -21.58 12.70 1.58
N ARG A 85 -21.32 11.61 0.84
CA ARG A 85 -21.03 11.63 -0.60
C ARG A 85 -21.36 10.29 -1.26
N GLY A 86 -21.76 10.33 -2.53
CA GLY A 86 -22.05 9.15 -3.35
C GLY A 86 -23.51 8.69 -3.24
N ALA A 87 -23.88 7.69 -4.03
CA ALA A 87 -25.25 7.16 -4.10
C ALA A 87 -25.31 5.62 -4.01
N ALA A 88 -24.17 4.96 -3.78
CA ALA A 88 -24.10 3.50 -3.67
C ALA A 88 -24.72 2.95 -2.38
N HIS A 89 -24.94 3.82 -1.38
CA HIS A 89 -25.50 3.47 -0.09
C HIS A 89 -26.68 4.36 0.25
N ALA A 90 -27.58 3.85 1.10
CA ALA A 90 -28.74 4.59 1.58
C ALA A 90 -28.74 4.67 3.11
N VAL A 91 -29.32 5.75 3.66
CA VAL A 91 -29.56 5.86 5.10
C VAL A 91 -30.46 4.72 5.56
N GLY A 92 -30.13 4.11 6.71
CA GLY A 92 -30.83 2.96 7.26
C GLY A 92 -30.35 1.60 6.74
N GLN A 93 -29.53 1.58 5.69
CA GLN A 93 -28.94 0.35 5.16
C GLN A 93 -28.02 -0.32 6.18
N ASP A 94 -28.18 -1.63 6.37
CA ASP A 94 -27.18 -2.44 7.09
C ASP A 94 -25.96 -2.71 6.21
N ILE A 95 -24.78 -2.56 6.79
CA ILE A 95 -23.51 -2.70 6.07
C ILE A 95 -22.46 -3.39 6.94
N THR A 96 -21.55 -4.12 6.28
CA THR A 96 -20.34 -4.66 6.91
C THR A 96 -19.12 -4.16 6.15
N LEU A 97 -18.21 -3.52 6.87
CA LEU A 97 -16.98 -2.97 6.34
C LEU A 97 -15.78 -3.84 6.73
N ALA A 98 -14.88 -4.04 5.78
CA ALA A 98 -13.58 -4.64 6.01
C ALA A 98 -12.59 -3.54 6.45
N VAL A 99 -12.30 -3.46 7.74
CA VAL A 99 -11.43 -2.43 8.33
C VAL A 99 -10.11 -3.06 8.75
N PRO A 100 -8.95 -2.64 8.21
CA PRO A 100 -7.67 -3.11 8.71
C PRO A 100 -7.51 -2.78 10.20
N CYS A 101 -7.19 -3.78 11.00
CA CYS A 101 -7.10 -3.64 12.45
C CYS A 101 -6.08 -4.59 13.08
N ARG A 102 -5.68 -4.28 14.31
CA ARG A 102 -4.72 -5.04 15.12
C ARG A 102 -5.22 -5.22 16.54
N LYS A 103 -4.88 -6.36 17.14
CA LYS A 103 -5.09 -6.63 18.56
C LYS A 103 -4.03 -5.89 19.38
N ALA A 104 -4.33 -5.67 20.66
CA ALA A 104 -3.38 -5.09 21.60
C ALA A 104 -2.04 -5.86 21.59
N GLY A 105 -0.93 -5.12 21.56
CA GLY A 105 0.43 -5.69 21.53
C GLY A 105 0.90 -6.23 20.18
N ALA A 106 0.04 -6.31 19.14
CA ALA A 106 0.47 -6.76 17.82
C ALA A 106 1.25 -5.67 17.07
N GLN A 107 2.35 -6.07 16.43
CA GLN A 107 3.13 -5.24 15.50
C GLN A 107 2.85 -5.65 14.04
N PRO A 108 1.89 -5.00 13.35
CA PRO A 108 1.76 -5.17 11.91
C PRO A 108 2.99 -4.63 11.18
N PRO A 109 3.27 -5.11 9.95
CA PRO A 109 4.37 -4.61 9.15
C PRO A 109 4.18 -3.12 8.83
N LEU A 110 5.30 -2.38 8.76
CA LEU A 110 5.30 -0.99 8.31
C LEU A 110 4.95 -0.93 6.82
N GLY A 111 4.05 -0.02 6.45
CA GLY A 111 3.59 0.15 5.08
C GLY A 111 2.50 1.20 4.95
N GLY A 112 1.77 1.16 3.83
CA GLY A 112 0.67 2.08 3.54
C GLY A 112 -0.68 1.73 4.20
N THR A 113 -0.74 0.69 5.04
CA THR A 113 -1.98 0.26 5.70
C THR A 113 -2.08 0.87 7.09
N ILE A 114 -3.20 1.52 7.38
CA ILE A 114 -3.51 2.05 8.70
C ILE A 114 -4.32 1.01 9.47
N TYR A 115 -3.68 0.34 10.44
CA TYR A 115 -4.33 -0.65 11.30
C TYR A 115 -4.96 0.02 12.51
N GLN A 116 -6.28 -0.06 12.61
CA GLN A 116 -7.04 0.40 13.77
C GLN A 116 -6.87 -0.53 14.96
N ASP A 117 -7.01 -0.03 16.18
CA ASP A 117 -7.07 -0.88 17.36
C ASP A 117 -8.45 -1.56 17.46
N VAL A 118 -8.47 -2.88 17.66
CA VAL A 118 -9.71 -3.67 17.73
C VAL A 118 -10.63 -3.20 18.87
N ASP A 119 -10.07 -2.89 20.04
CA ASP A 119 -10.85 -2.52 21.21
C ASP A 119 -11.34 -1.07 21.09
N ALA A 120 -10.55 -0.20 20.48
CA ALA A 120 -11.00 1.14 20.10
C ALA A 120 -12.16 1.10 19.09
N LEU A 121 -12.09 0.23 18.08
CA LEU A 121 -13.18 0.04 17.13
C LEU A 121 -14.47 -0.43 17.83
N ARG A 122 -14.36 -1.36 18.79
CA ARG A 122 -15.50 -1.86 19.58
C ARG A 122 -16.11 -0.79 20.49
N ALA A 123 -15.27 0.08 21.05
CA ALA A 123 -15.70 1.14 21.96
C ALA A 123 -16.30 2.35 21.22
N THR A 124 -16.14 2.43 19.90
CA THR A 124 -16.56 3.59 19.11
C THR A 124 -18.02 3.43 18.65
N PRO A 125 -18.90 4.41 18.91
CA PRO A 125 -20.31 4.32 18.53
C PRO A 125 -20.56 4.58 17.04
N PHE A 126 -19.73 5.40 16.38
CA PHE A 126 -19.90 5.77 14.97
C PHE A 126 -18.60 5.66 14.19
N GLY A 127 -18.70 5.37 12.89
CA GLY A 127 -17.54 5.35 12.00
C GLY A 127 -17.82 6.06 10.70
N ARG A 128 -16.91 6.93 10.26
CA ARG A 128 -16.92 7.48 8.91
C ARG A 128 -16.02 6.63 8.02
N ALA A 129 -16.58 6.12 6.93
CA ALA A 129 -15.88 5.28 5.97
C ALA A 129 -15.76 6.01 4.63
N TYR A 130 -14.53 6.08 4.11
CA TYR A 130 -14.22 6.61 2.78
C TYR A 130 -14.07 5.42 1.83
N LEU A 131 -15.02 5.28 0.91
CA LEU A 131 -15.15 4.09 0.07
C LEU A 131 -14.75 4.37 -1.37
N ASP A 132 -14.01 3.45 -1.97
CA ASP A 132 -13.78 3.44 -3.42
C ASP A 132 -15.04 3.02 -4.20
N ALA A 133 -14.93 2.94 -5.53
CA ALA A 133 -16.05 2.60 -6.40
C ALA A 133 -16.54 1.15 -6.20
N GLN A 134 -15.74 0.28 -5.57
CA GLN A 134 -16.07 -1.10 -5.26
C GLN A 134 -16.68 -1.25 -3.85
N GLY A 135 -16.77 -0.15 -3.08
CA GLY A 135 -17.27 -0.16 -1.71
C GLY A 135 -16.25 -0.61 -0.67
N ALA A 136 -14.97 -0.69 -1.01
CA ALA A 136 -13.88 -0.97 -0.08
C ALA A 136 -13.28 0.33 0.48
N LEU A 137 -12.62 0.26 1.65
CA LEU A 137 -11.97 1.44 2.23
C LEU A 137 -10.82 1.93 1.34
N ALA A 138 -10.95 3.14 0.81
CA ALA A 138 -9.90 3.78 0.04
C ALA A 138 -8.66 3.97 0.93
N LEU A 139 -7.54 3.32 0.63
CA LEU A 139 -6.30 3.34 1.43
C LEU A 139 -6.52 3.26 2.95
N SER A 140 -7.34 2.31 3.41
CA SER A 140 -7.65 2.08 4.83
C SER A 140 -8.30 3.29 5.55
N GLN A 141 -8.87 4.25 4.80
CA GLN A 141 -9.42 5.47 5.38
C GLN A 141 -10.75 5.20 6.09
N TYR A 142 -10.64 5.00 7.39
CA TYR A 142 -11.74 4.86 8.32
C TYR A 142 -11.48 5.76 9.54
N GLU A 143 -12.47 6.54 9.92
CA GLU A 143 -12.40 7.48 11.04
C GLU A 143 -13.39 7.05 12.13
N MET A 144 -12.87 6.82 13.35
CA MET A 144 -13.68 6.53 14.53
C MET A 144 -14.25 7.82 15.11
N LEU A 145 -15.57 7.88 15.25
CA LEU A 145 -16.30 9.06 15.70
C LEU A 145 -16.96 8.78 17.06
N LYS A 146 -16.64 9.59 18.08
CA LYS A 146 -17.25 9.50 19.41
C LYS A 146 -18.69 9.98 19.44
N THR A 147 -19.02 10.94 18.59
CA THR A 147 -20.35 11.53 18.45
C THR A 147 -20.58 11.83 16.98
N TRP A 148 -21.84 11.74 16.55
CA TRP A 148 -22.26 12.17 15.23
C TRP A 148 -23.52 13.03 15.39
N PRO A 149 -23.55 14.26 14.84
CA PRO A 149 -24.64 15.22 15.03
C PRO A 149 -25.95 14.80 14.36
#